data_AF-U2V030-F1
#
_entry.id   AF-U2V030-F1
#
_cell.length_a   1.000
_cell.length_b   1.000
_cell.length_c   1.000
_cell.angle_alpha   90.00
_cell.angle_beta   90.00
_cell.angle_gamma   90.00
#
_symmetry.space_group_name_H-M   'P 1'
#
loop_
_entity.id
_entity.type
_entity.pdbx_description
1 polymer ?
#
loop_
_entity_poly.entity_id
_entity_poly.type
_entity_poly.pdbx_seq_one_letter_code
_entity_poly.pdbx_strand_id
1 'polypeptide(L)'
;MAFGTVLLLNGIFFVYLILAVVAVVFIGAGLVVTIVFAVGSKRRAAQGKKLGLKKAIPITLFVVGLVPAVIVVGTYAYLSAGAARSQAKDEATDKAFACVDSHDVKGLLAVFDANPDIAIDDYACRESLASGESLLHRAVRKDDYEMVDTLLARGAHPTEELLLFACDYTDWDSRYGESFLQQGLDAYNPKIVNALLDAGVDMKRSQAKLPLNYFVTAMCGNGLDDGDIVIIKKMLQQGARPGAVDGNGKRAIDVFNETLQEPWAQKAAGQTDKVEEVRGLLTPQG
;
A
#
# COMPACT_ATOMS: atom_id res chain seq x y z
N MET A 1 -26.30 8.28 -8.54
CA MET A 1 -25.97 7.40 -7.40
C MET A 1 -25.95 8.10 -6.04
N ALA A 2 -25.66 9.40 -5.94
CA ALA A 2 -25.56 10.12 -4.65
C ALA A 2 -26.88 10.28 -3.86
N PHE A 3 -28.04 10.37 -4.53
CA PHE A 3 -29.32 10.61 -3.84
C PHE A 3 -29.80 9.41 -3.01
N GLY A 4 -29.53 8.19 -3.50
CA GLY A 4 -29.92 6.95 -2.80
C GLY A 4 -29.09 6.70 -1.54
N THR A 5 -27.79 7.00 -1.57
CA THR A 5 -26.88 6.86 -0.43
C THR A 5 -27.19 7.84 0.70
N VAL A 6 -27.53 9.09 0.39
CA VAL A 6 -27.91 10.10 1.39
C VAL A 6 -29.22 9.73 2.11
N LEU A 7 -30.20 9.20 1.38
CA LEU A 7 -31.48 8.80 1.94
C LEU A 7 -31.35 7.57 2.86
N LEU A 8 -30.47 6.63 2.48
CA LEU A 8 -30.10 5.47 3.30
C LEU A 8 -29.38 5.87 4.60
N LEU A 9 -28.39 6.75 4.51
CA LEU A 9 -27.64 7.25 5.67
C LEU A 9 -28.55 7.99 6.65
N ASN A 10 -29.44 8.85 6.14
CA ASN A 10 -30.42 9.55 6.96
C ASN A 10 -31.40 8.57 7.62
N GLY A 11 -31.89 7.57 6.88
CA GLY A 11 -32.76 6.54 7.42
C GLY A 11 -32.10 5.75 8.57
N ILE A 12 -30.85 5.36 8.40
CA ILE A 12 -30.06 4.67 9.43
C ILE A 12 -29.90 5.56 10.68
N PHE A 13 -29.57 6.84 10.50
CA PHE A 13 -29.47 7.79 11.61
C PHE A 13 -30.77 7.91 12.41
N PHE A 14 -31.92 8.01 11.73
CA PHE A 14 -33.23 8.07 12.40
C PHE A 14 -33.55 6.81 13.19
N VAL A 15 -33.17 5.62 12.70
CA VAL A 15 -33.34 4.36 13.43
C VAL A 15 -32.55 4.38 14.75
N TYR A 16 -31.28 4.78 14.72
CA TYR A 16 -30.48 4.89 15.94
C TYR A 16 -31.01 5.95 16.91
N LEU A 17 -31.53 7.07 16.40
CA LEU A 17 -32.19 8.10 17.22
C LEU A 17 -33.42 7.52 17.94
N ILE A 18 -34.28 6.80 17.23
CA ILE A 18 -35.47 6.16 17.82
C ILE A 18 -35.06 5.14 18.89
N LEU A 19 -34.05 4.29 18.61
CA LEU A 19 -33.55 3.33 19.59
C LEU A 19 -32.98 4.01 20.84
N ALA A 20 -32.29 5.13 20.70
CA ALA A 20 -31.78 5.92 21.82
C ALA A 20 -32.92 6.53 22.65
N VAL A 21 -33.94 7.09 21.99
CA VAL A 21 -35.13 7.63 22.69
C VAL A 21 -35.89 6.53 23.42
N VAL A 22 -36.12 5.38 22.78
CA VAL A 22 -36.74 4.20 23.40
C VAL A 22 -35.93 3.76 24.62
N ALA A 23 -34.61 3.65 24.51
CA ALA A 23 -33.75 3.32 25.64
C ALA A 23 -33.95 4.27 26.83
N VAL A 24 -33.85 5.58 26.60
CA VAL A 24 -33.97 6.60 27.65
C VAL A 24 -35.34 6.57 28.30
N VAL A 25 -36.42 6.49 27.50
CA VAL A 25 -37.79 6.48 28.01
C VAL A 25 -38.07 5.24 28.85
N PHE A 26 -37.69 4.05 28.38
CA PHE A 26 -37.97 2.80 29.09
C PHE A 26 -37.10 2.60 30.34
N ILE A 27 -35.82 3.01 30.29
CA ILE A 27 -34.94 3.01 31.48
C ILE A 27 -35.46 4.01 32.52
N GLY A 28 -35.81 5.24 32.09
CA GLY A 28 -36.38 6.25 32.97
C GLY A 28 -37.69 5.80 33.62
N ALA A 29 -38.60 5.22 32.82
CA ALA A 29 -39.85 4.64 33.33
C ALA A 29 -39.58 3.48 34.30
N GLY A 30 -38.62 2.60 33.98
CA GLY A 30 -38.19 1.50 34.86
C GLY A 30 -37.67 2.00 36.22
N LEU A 31 -36.86 3.05 36.24
CA LEU A 31 -36.37 3.70 37.46
C LEU A 31 -37.52 4.29 38.28
N VAL A 32 -38.40 5.07 37.66
CA VAL A 32 -39.56 5.70 38.33
C VAL A 32 -40.46 4.64 38.94
N VAL A 33 -40.80 3.59 38.18
CA VAL A 33 -41.61 2.46 38.68
C VAL A 33 -40.91 1.77 39.85
N THR A 34 -39.61 1.51 39.75
CA THR A 34 -38.84 0.88 40.83
C THR A 34 -38.88 1.71 42.11
N ILE A 35 -38.70 3.03 42.03
CA ILE A 35 -38.76 3.95 43.17
C ILE A 35 -40.15 3.97 43.80
N VAL A 36 -41.23 4.09 43.00
CA VAL A 36 -42.61 4.08 43.51
C VAL A 36 -42.92 2.77 44.23
N PHE A 37 -42.48 1.64 43.68
CA PHE A 37 -42.61 0.35 44.34
C PHE A 37 -41.76 0.28 45.63
N ALA A 38 -40.56 0.83 45.66
CA ALA A 38 -39.74 0.87 46.87
C ALA A 38 -40.41 1.70 48.00
N VAL A 39 -40.92 2.90 47.69
CA VAL A 39 -41.60 3.78 48.67
C VAL A 39 -42.91 3.15 49.17
N GLY A 40 -43.68 2.50 48.29
CA GLY A 40 -44.93 1.82 48.65
C GLY A 40 -44.74 0.47 49.35
N SER A 41 -43.51 -0.01 49.56
CA SER A 41 -43.24 -1.34 50.14
C SER A 41 -43.73 -1.48 51.58
N LYS A 42 -43.43 -0.50 52.45
CA LYS A 42 -43.81 -0.51 53.87
C LYS A 42 -45.33 -0.54 54.08
N ARG A 43 -46.07 0.25 53.29
CA ARG A 43 -47.54 0.31 53.32
C ARG A 43 -48.20 -0.99 52.85
N ARG A 44 -47.57 -1.70 51.90
CA ARG A 44 -48.07 -2.99 51.38
C ARG A 44 -47.79 -4.15 52.33
N ALA A 45 -46.64 -4.13 53.01
CA ALA A 45 -46.32 -5.10 54.06
C ALA A 45 -47.35 -5.04 55.21
N ALA A 46 -47.76 -3.84 55.62
CA ALA A 46 -48.82 -3.63 56.61
C ALA A 46 -50.21 -4.12 56.17
N GLN A 47 -50.44 -4.27 54.86
CA GLN A 47 -51.70 -4.72 54.27
C GLN A 47 -51.69 -6.20 53.85
N GLY A 48 -50.61 -6.96 54.12
CA GLY A 48 -50.49 -8.38 53.75
C GLY A 48 -50.48 -8.67 52.24
N LYS A 49 -50.45 -7.65 51.38
CA LYS A 49 -50.52 -7.81 49.91
C LYS A 49 -49.17 -8.24 49.32
N LYS A 50 -49.12 -9.42 48.70
CA LYS A 50 -47.95 -9.88 47.92
C LYS A 50 -47.95 -9.25 46.52
N LEU A 51 -46.77 -8.89 46.01
CA LEU A 51 -46.62 -8.22 44.70
C LEU A 51 -46.94 -9.08 43.47
N GLY A 52 -46.93 -10.42 43.59
CA GLY A 52 -47.21 -11.34 42.47
C GLY A 52 -46.41 -11.00 41.19
N LEU A 53 -47.06 -11.13 40.03
CA LEU A 53 -46.48 -10.86 38.70
C LEU A 53 -46.05 -9.39 38.49
N LYS A 54 -46.50 -8.44 39.33
CA LYS A 54 -46.18 -7.00 39.19
C LYS A 54 -44.71 -6.68 39.44
N LYS A 55 -43.94 -7.62 40.00
CA LYS A 55 -42.47 -7.51 40.10
C LYS A 55 -41.77 -7.55 38.73
N ALA A 56 -42.40 -8.16 37.72
CA ALA A 56 -41.84 -8.26 36.38
C ALA A 56 -41.85 -6.92 35.63
N ILE A 57 -42.75 -5.98 35.98
CA ILE A 57 -42.93 -4.70 35.28
C ILE A 57 -41.63 -3.88 35.20
N PRO A 58 -40.93 -3.55 36.32
CA PRO A 58 -39.67 -2.83 36.23
C PRO A 58 -38.59 -3.63 35.49
N ILE A 59 -38.55 -4.95 35.65
CA ILE A 59 -37.58 -5.82 34.97
C ILE A 59 -37.79 -5.75 33.45
N THR A 60 -39.03 -5.88 32.98
CA THR A 60 -39.37 -5.78 31.56
C THR A 60 -39.03 -4.40 30.99
N LEU A 61 -39.32 -3.32 31.73
CA LEU A 61 -38.96 -1.96 31.30
C LEU A 61 -37.44 -1.79 31.17
N PHE A 62 -36.65 -2.33 32.12
CA PHE A 62 -35.20 -2.32 32.01
C PHE A 62 -34.70 -3.17 30.84
N VAL A 63 -35.25 -4.36 30.61
CA VAL A 63 -34.83 -5.21 29.47
C VAL A 63 -35.13 -4.52 28.14
N VAL A 64 -36.34 -3.96 27.97
CA VAL A 64 -36.75 -3.24 26.75
C VAL A 64 -35.93 -1.97 26.56
N GLY A 65 -35.50 -1.31 27.63
CA GLY A 65 -34.65 -0.11 27.55
C GLY A 65 -33.15 -0.41 27.35
N LEU A 66 -32.61 -1.44 28.01
CA LEU A 66 -31.19 -1.77 27.97
C LEU A 66 -30.76 -2.41 26.65
N VAL A 67 -31.61 -3.22 26.02
CA VAL A 67 -31.26 -3.87 24.75
C VAL A 67 -30.98 -2.83 23.64
N PRO A 68 -31.85 -1.84 23.38
CA PRO A 68 -31.53 -0.73 22.46
C PRO A 68 -30.34 0.11 22.90
N ALA A 69 -30.18 0.34 24.21
CA ALA A 69 -29.05 1.12 24.73
C ALA A 69 -27.70 0.45 24.41
N VAL A 70 -27.59 -0.86 24.63
CA VAL A 70 -26.37 -1.63 24.33
C VAL A 70 -26.08 -1.62 22.83
N ILE A 71 -27.11 -1.72 21.99
CA ILE A 71 -26.94 -1.64 20.53
C ILE A 71 -26.39 -0.26 20.13
N VAL A 72 -26.99 0.82 20.60
CA VAL A 72 -26.55 2.19 20.26
C VAL A 72 -25.12 2.45 20.75
N VAL A 73 -24.83 2.13 22.03
CA VAL A 73 -23.51 2.36 22.63
C VAL A 73 -22.45 1.46 21.99
N GLY A 74 -22.77 0.19 21.77
CA GLY A 74 -21.87 -0.78 21.13
C GLY A 74 -21.51 -0.39 19.70
N THR A 75 -22.49 0.00 18.89
CA THR A 75 -22.24 0.49 17.53
C THR A 75 -21.41 1.78 17.56
N TYR A 76 -21.72 2.73 18.43
CA TYR A 76 -20.95 3.97 18.53
C TYR A 76 -19.49 3.71 18.91
N ALA A 77 -19.24 2.85 19.91
CA ALA A 77 -17.89 2.46 20.32
C ALA A 77 -17.12 1.73 19.21
N TYR A 78 -17.80 0.86 18.45
CA TYR A 78 -17.20 0.17 17.31
C TYR A 78 -16.80 1.16 16.19
N LEU A 79 -17.69 2.09 15.84
CA LEU A 79 -17.44 3.09 14.81
C LEU A 79 -16.32 4.06 15.21
N SER A 80 -16.31 4.52 16.47
CA SER A 80 -15.27 5.43 16.96
C SER A 80 -13.91 4.74 17.03
N ALA A 81 -13.85 3.47 17.45
CA ALA A 81 -12.63 2.67 17.40
C ALA A 81 -12.13 2.48 15.95
N GLY A 82 -13.03 2.23 15.01
CA GLY A 82 -12.70 2.14 13.59
C GLY A 82 -12.12 3.45 13.02
N ALA A 83 -12.75 4.58 13.35
CA ALA A 83 -12.27 5.90 12.94
C ALA A 83 -10.88 6.22 13.52
N ALA A 84 -10.68 5.95 14.81
CA ALA A 84 -9.38 6.14 15.47
C ALA A 84 -8.29 5.26 14.85
N ARG A 85 -8.60 3.99 14.52
CA ARG A 85 -7.67 3.08 13.84
C ARG A 85 -7.29 3.58 12.44
N SER A 86 -8.27 4.09 11.69
CA SER A 86 -8.02 4.69 10.38
C SER A 86 -7.10 5.90 10.49
N GLN A 87 -7.36 6.78 11.45
CA GLN A 87 -6.53 7.98 11.67
C GLN A 87 -5.09 7.61 12.07
N ALA A 88 -4.93 6.61 12.95
CA ALA A 88 -3.61 6.13 13.34
C ALA A 88 -2.83 5.52 12.15
N LYS A 89 -3.51 4.77 11.27
CA LYS A 89 -2.90 4.24 10.04
C LYS A 89 -2.43 5.37 9.11
N ASP A 90 -3.24 6.42 8.98
CA ASP A 90 -2.89 7.58 8.15
C ASP A 90 -1.66 8.32 8.72
N GLU A 91 -1.63 8.59 10.03
CA GLU A 91 -0.48 9.21 10.70
C GLU A 91 0.79 8.36 10.61
N ALA A 92 0.67 7.04 10.76
CA ALA A 92 1.78 6.11 10.59
C ALA A 92 2.31 6.14 9.15
N THR A 93 1.41 6.27 8.17
CA THR A 93 1.76 6.36 6.75
C THR A 93 2.53 7.63 6.46
N ASP A 94 2.03 8.78 6.91
CA ASP A 94 2.70 10.07 6.72
C ASP A 94 4.10 10.08 7.34
N LYS A 95 4.24 9.51 8.56
CA LYS A 95 5.55 9.37 9.22
C LYS A 95 6.50 8.47 8.45
N ALA A 96 6.03 7.32 7.93
CA ALA A 96 6.85 6.42 7.14
C ALA A 96 7.38 7.11 5.86
N PHE A 97 6.52 7.83 5.14
CA PHE A 97 6.94 8.60 3.97
C PHE A 97 7.93 9.72 4.33
N ALA A 98 7.72 10.42 5.45
CA ALA A 98 8.67 11.42 5.94
C ALA A 98 10.05 10.82 6.27
N CYS A 99 10.10 9.60 6.85
CA CYS A 99 11.35 8.88 7.09
C CYS A 99 12.05 8.51 5.77
N VAL A 100 11.31 8.03 4.76
CA VAL A 100 11.88 7.75 3.44
C VAL A 100 12.41 9.03 2.79
N ASP A 101 11.65 10.13 2.85
CA ASP A 101 12.06 11.42 2.27
C ASP A 101 13.28 12.05 2.97
N SER A 102 13.50 11.72 4.24
CA SER A 102 14.64 12.18 5.05
C SER A 102 15.78 11.17 5.15
N HIS A 103 15.70 10.03 4.44
CA HIS A 103 16.69 8.95 4.50
C HIS A 103 16.91 8.37 5.92
N ASP A 104 15.89 8.42 6.78
CA ASP A 104 15.95 7.94 8.17
C ASP A 104 15.46 6.49 8.30
N VAL A 105 16.37 5.55 8.02
CA VAL A 105 16.12 4.11 8.14
C VAL A 105 15.69 3.75 9.57
N LYS A 106 16.34 4.32 10.59
CA LYS A 106 16.04 3.98 12.00
C LYS A 106 14.66 4.46 12.41
N GLY A 107 14.29 5.69 12.02
CA GLY A 107 12.95 6.23 12.21
C GLY A 107 11.89 5.39 11.51
N LEU A 108 12.16 4.95 10.27
CA LEU A 108 11.25 4.08 9.53
C LEU A 108 11.02 2.76 10.26
N LEU A 109 12.10 2.11 10.73
CA LEU A 109 11.97 0.87 11.51
C LEU A 109 11.18 1.09 12.80
N ALA A 110 11.38 2.20 13.50
CA ALA A 110 10.60 2.53 14.68
C ALA A 110 9.10 2.74 14.37
N VAL A 111 8.77 3.30 13.20
CA VAL A 111 7.38 3.41 12.73
C VAL A 111 6.78 2.02 12.48
N PHE A 112 7.50 1.11 11.84
CA PHE A 112 7.03 -0.26 11.63
C PHE A 112 6.85 -1.03 12.95
N ASP A 113 7.82 -0.92 13.86
CA ASP A 113 7.79 -1.61 15.13
C ASP A 113 6.66 -1.08 16.03
N ALA A 114 6.28 0.20 15.90
CA ALA A 114 5.12 0.80 16.56
C ALA A 114 3.77 0.42 15.92
N ASN A 115 3.77 -0.08 14.67
CA ASN A 115 2.56 -0.38 13.91
C ASN A 115 2.62 -1.78 13.25
N PRO A 116 2.79 -2.86 14.03
CA PRO A 116 2.99 -4.21 13.49
C PRO A 116 1.78 -4.77 12.72
N ASP A 117 0.61 -4.19 12.91
CA ASP A 117 -0.63 -4.61 12.24
C ASP A 117 -0.76 -4.06 10.80
N ILE A 118 0.12 -3.15 10.38
CA ILE A 118 0.11 -2.58 9.03
C ILE A 118 1.14 -3.34 8.19
N ALA A 119 0.68 -4.03 7.14
CA ALA A 119 1.58 -4.64 6.17
C ALA A 119 2.42 -3.57 5.46
N ILE A 120 3.63 -3.89 5.02
CA ILE A 120 4.51 -2.87 4.42
C ILE A 120 3.99 -2.33 3.10
N ASP A 121 3.33 -3.17 2.30
CA ASP A 121 2.72 -2.72 1.04
C ASP A 121 1.41 -1.93 1.26
N ASP A 122 0.86 -1.96 2.48
CA ASP A 122 -0.35 -1.20 2.85
C ASP A 122 -0.07 0.29 3.10
N TYR A 123 1.22 0.69 3.16
CA TYR A 123 1.66 2.07 3.22
C TYR A 123 1.62 2.69 1.82
N ALA A 124 0.46 3.24 1.45
CA ALA A 124 0.24 3.89 0.15
C ALA A 124 -0.02 5.39 0.31
N CYS A 125 0.73 6.22 -0.43
CA CYS A 125 0.56 7.66 -0.41
C CYS A 125 -0.78 8.06 -1.05
N ARG A 126 -1.66 8.72 -0.29
CA ARG A 126 -2.99 9.16 -0.74
C ARG A 126 -2.95 10.30 -1.76
N GLU A 127 -1.86 11.08 -1.79
CA GLU A 127 -1.72 12.25 -2.66
C GLU A 127 -1.39 11.87 -4.12
N SER A 128 -0.88 10.66 -4.36
CA SER A 128 -0.66 10.12 -5.71
C SER A 128 -1.94 9.51 -6.27
N LEU A 129 -2.85 10.38 -6.75
CA LEU A 129 -4.18 10.04 -7.28
C LEU A 129 -4.17 9.15 -8.55
N ALA A 130 -3.00 8.83 -9.13
CA ALA A 130 -2.92 8.03 -10.36
C ALA A 130 -2.48 6.57 -10.15
N SER A 131 -1.75 6.24 -9.08
CA SER A 131 -1.21 4.88 -8.90
C SER A 131 -0.88 4.44 -7.48
N GLY A 132 -1.06 5.26 -6.44
CA GLY A 132 -0.75 4.84 -5.06
C GLY A 132 0.73 4.50 -4.90
N GLU A 133 1.58 5.52 -4.89
CA GLU A 133 3.03 5.36 -4.65
C GLU A 133 3.25 4.60 -3.32
N SER A 134 4.00 3.50 -3.39
CA SER A 134 4.44 2.73 -2.22
C SER A 134 5.73 3.32 -1.63
N LEU A 135 6.05 2.97 -0.38
CA LEU A 135 7.34 3.34 0.25
C LEU A 135 8.53 2.87 -0.59
N LEU A 136 8.44 1.67 -1.17
CA LEU A 136 9.49 1.11 -2.02
C LEU A 136 9.65 1.91 -3.31
N HIS A 137 8.55 2.34 -3.94
CA HIS A 137 8.60 3.21 -5.11
C HIS A 137 9.25 4.57 -4.79
N ARG A 138 8.88 5.18 -3.65
CA ARG A 138 9.50 6.41 -3.18
C ARG A 138 11.01 6.23 -2.94
N ALA A 139 11.42 5.13 -2.32
CA ALA A 139 12.84 4.84 -2.05
C ALA A 139 13.65 4.64 -3.34
N VAL A 140 13.10 3.94 -4.34
CA VAL A 140 13.73 3.77 -5.67
C VAL A 140 13.86 5.12 -6.38
N ARG A 141 12.81 5.94 -6.40
CA ARG A 141 12.86 7.32 -6.94
C ARG A 141 13.89 8.18 -6.21
N LYS A 142 14.04 7.91 -4.91
CA LYS A 142 15.03 8.54 -4.04
C LYS A 142 16.46 7.97 -4.20
N ASP A 143 16.66 7.01 -5.11
CA ASP A 143 17.95 6.32 -5.36
C ASP A 143 18.63 5.92 -4.04
N ASP A 144 17.82 5.54 -3.06
CA ASP A 144 18.28 5.21 -1.72
C ASP A 144 18.35 3.69 -1.58
N TYR A 145 19.50 3.14 -1.93
CA TYR A 145 19.73 1.70 -1.85
C TYR A 145 19.55 1.16 -0.42
N GLU A 146 19.96 1.90 0.61
CA GLU A 146 19.83 1.42 2.00
C GLU A 146 18.36 1.31 2.42
N MET A 147 17.54 2.29 2.01
CA MET A 147 16.10 2.26 2.24
C MET A 147 15.41 1.17 1.42
N VAL A 148 15.80 0.98 0.15
CA VAL A 148 15.29 -0.10 -0.71
C VAL A 148 15.60 -1.47 -0.08
N ASP A 149 16.85 -1.70 0.29
CA ASP A 149 17.29 -2.95 0.92
C ASP A 149 16.51 -3.23 2.21
N THR A 150 16.35 -2.19 3.05
CA THR A 150 15.55 -2.29 4.29
C THR A 150 14.09 -2.66 4.03
N LEU A 151 13.45 -2.01 3.06
CA LEU A 151 12.04 -2.25 2.73
C LEU A 151 11.84 -3.67 2.18
N LEU A 152 12.71 -4.12 1.27
CA LEU A 152 12.68 -5.47 0.72
C LEU A 152 12.95 -6.53 1.80
N ALA A 153 13.93 -6.30 2.69
CA ALA A 153 14.23 -7.19 3.81
C ALA A 153 13.06 -7.33 4.81
N ARG A 154 12.23 -6.29 4.89
CA ARG A 154 11.00 -6.31 5.70
C ARG A 154 9.79 -6.90 4.94
N GLY A 155 9.95 -7.28 3.68
CA GLY A 155 8.92 -7.97 2.89
C GLY A 155 8.09 -7.07 1.98
N ALA A 156 8.59 -5.88 1.61
CA ALA A 156 7.99 -5.10 0.53
C ALA A 156 8.07 -5.89 -0.79
N HIS A 157 6.97 -5.97 -1.53
CA HIS A 157 6.95 -6.74 -2.78
C HIS A 157 7.25 -5.83 -3.98
N PRO A 158 8.36 -6.06 -4.71
CA PRO A 158 8.64 -5.30 -5.92
C PRO A 158 7.73 -5.75 -7.07
N THR A 159 7.40 -4.81 -7.95
CA THR A 159 6.60 -5.07 -9.16
C THR A 159 7.47 -4.93 -10.41
N GLU A 160 7.01 -5.52 -11.51
CA GLU A 160 7.62 -5.31 -12.83
C GLU A 160 7.60 -3.83 -13.25
N GLU A 161 6.55 -3.09 -12.88
CA GLU A 161 6.44 -1.64 -13.11
C GLU A 161 7.49 -0.85 -12.31
N LEU A 162 7.77 -1.28 -11.09
CA LEU A 162 8.82 -0.67 -10.28
C LEU A 162 10.22 -0.99 -10.85
N LEU A 163 10.45 -2.21 -11.33
CA LEU A 163 11.69 -2.56 -12.01
C LEU A 163 11.86 -1.77 -13.31
N LEU A 164 10.78 -1.61 -14.09
CA LEU A 164 10.77 -0.74 -15.25
C LEU A 164 11.15 0.69 -14.86
N PHE A 165 10.51 1.24 -13.82
CA PHE A 165 10.81 2.58 -13.31
C PHE A 165 12.27 2.74 -12.86
N ALA A 166 12.85 1.74 -12.20
CA ALA A 166 14.27 1.74 -11.80
C ALA A 166 15.24 1.77 -12.99
N CYS A 167 14.77 1.36 -14.17
CA CYS A 167 15.50 1.39 -15.44
C CYS A 167 15.00 2.48 -16.40
N ASP A 168 13.97 3.26 -16.03
CA ASP A 168 13.31 4.19 -16.94
C ASP A 168 14.08 5.52 -16.99
N TYR A 169 14.73 5.72 -18.12
CA TYR A 169 15.45 6.94 -18.48
C TYR A 169 14.57 7.92 -19.28
N THR A 170 13.35 7.55 -19.65
CA THR A 170 12.45 8.40 -20.43
C THR A 170 11.61 9.33 -19.55
N ASP A 171 11.57 9.05 -18.25
CA ASP A 171 10.90 9.91 -17.29
C ASP A 171 11.79 11.12 -16.95
N TRP A 172 11.23 12.32 -17.16
CA TRP A 172 11.91 13.59 -16.90
C TRP A 172 12.02 13.90 -15.40
N ASP A 173 11.20 13.26 -14.58
CA ASP A 173 11.31 13.28 -13.12
C ASP A 173 12.22 12.16 -12.58
N SER A 174 12.64 11.21 -13.43
CA SER A 174 13.65 10.21 -13.05
C SER A 174 14.99 10.91 -12.87
N ARG A 175 15.69 10.55 -11.78
CA ARG A 175 17.07 10.99 -11.54
C ARG A 175 18.03 10.57 -12.66
N TYR A 176 17.60 9.62 -13.49
CA TYR A 176 18.33 9.03 -14.59
C TYR A 176 17.72 9.36 -15.95
N GLY A 177 16.91 10.42 -16.03
CA GLY A 177 16.24 10.84 -17.26
C GLY A 177 17.21 11.02 -18.45
N GLU A 178 16.66 11.16 -19.66
CA GLU A 178 17.39 11.13 -20.93
C GLU A 178 18.60 12.08 -20.99
N SER A 179 18.52 13.20 -20.27
CA SER A 179 19.62 14.15 -20.12
C SER A 179 20.88 13.53 -19.49
N PHE A 180 20.73 12.62 -18.53
CA PHE A 180 21.85 11.90 -17.90
C PHE A 180 22.49 10.92 -18.89
N LEU A 181 21.68 10.17 -19.63
CA LEU A 181 22.17 9.30 -20.70
C LEU A 181 22.96 10.07 -21.76
N GLN A 182 22.43 11.18 -22.25
CA GLN A 182 23.10 12.02 -23.26
C GLN A 182 24.41 12.63 -22.75
N GLN A 183 24.51 12.87 -21.44
CA GLN A 183 25.73 13.34 -20.78
C GLN A 183 26.72 12.21 -20.45
N GLY A 184 26.37 10.95 -20.74
CA GLY A 184 27.17 9.78 -20.37
C GLY A 184 27.30 9.62 -18.85
N LEU A 185 26.30 10.05 -18.09
CA LEU A 185 26.19 9.78 -16.66
C LEU A 185 25.51 8.43 -16.43
N ASP A 186 25.61 7.94 -15.20
CA ASP A 186 24.94 6.71 -14.82
C ASP A 186 23.43 6.89 -15.02
N ALA A 187 22.80 5.92 -15.68
CA ALA A 187 21.40 5.93 -16.09
C ALA A 187 20.53 4.93 -15.31
N TYR A 188 21.13 4.26 -14.32
CA TYR A 188 20.44 3.43 -13.35
C TYR A 188 21.38 3.07 -12.18
N ASN A 189 20.82 2.63 -11.06
CA ASN A 189 21.59 2.09 -9.93
C ASN A 189 21.62 0.56 -9.94
N PRO A 190 22.79 -0.08 -10.17
CA PRO A 190 22.89 -1.53 -10.23
C PRO A 190 22.61 -2.24 -8.92
N LYS A 191 22.79 -1.59 -7.77
CA LYS A 191 22.45 -2.18 -6.47
C LYS A 191 20.95 -2.27 -6.29
N ILE A 192 20.21 -1.22 -6.67
CA ILE A 192 18.75 -1.20 -6.58
C ILE A 192 18.15 -2.21 -7.56
N VAL A 193 18.58 -2.21 -8.82
CA VAL A 193 18.07 -3.16 -9.83
C VAL A 193 18.32 -4.62 -9.40
N ASN A 194 19.52 -4.92 -8.90
CA ASN A 194 19.82 -6.24 -8.35
C ASN A 194 18.92 -6.59 -7.16
N ALA A 195 18.75 -5.69 -6.19
CA ALA A 195 17.92 -5.95 -5.02
C ALA A 195 16.46 -6.24 -5.39
N LEU A 196 15.90 -5.49 -6.36
CA LEU A 196 14.55 -5.75 -6.87
C LEU A 196 14.46 -7.13 -7.53
N LEU A 197 15.44 -7.51 -8.36
CA LEU A 197 15.47 -8.84 -9.01
C LEU A 197 15.65 -9.97 -8.01
N ASP A 198 16.47 -9.78 -6.97
CA ASP A 198 16.71 -10.76 -5.90
C ASP A 198 15.47 -10.94 -5.03
N ALA A 199 14.65 -9.90 -4.89
CA ALA A 199 13.34 -9.97 -4.26
C ALA A 199 12.24 -10.61 -5.13
N GLY A 200 12.56 -11.05 -6.35
CA GLY A 200 11.72 -11.98 -7.12
C GLY A 200 10.67 -11.34 -8.02
N VAL A 201 10.97 -10.20 -8.66
CA VAL A 201 10.08 -9.58 -9.67
C VAL A 201 9.68 -10.59 -10.75
N ASP A 202 8.36 -10.84 -10.90
CA ASP A 202 7.83 -11.71 -11.95
C ASP A 202 7.73 -10.96 -13.29
N MET A 203 8.56 -11.32 -14.26
CA MET A 203 8.59 -10.69 -15.59
C MET A 203 7.91 -11.52 -16.68
N LYS A 204 7.06 -12.48 -16.30
CA LYS A 204 6.33 -13.31 -17.28
C LYS A 204 5.18 -12.57 -17.97
N ARG A 205 4.73 -11.45 -17.40
CA ARG A 205 3.57 -10.72 -17.93
C ARG A 205 3.93 -9.96 -19.20
N SER A 206 3.01 -9.99 -20.16
CA SER A 206 3.16 -9.24 -21.40
C SER A 206 2.83 -7.78 -21.14
N GLN A 207 3.82 -6.91 -21.22
CA GLN A 207 3.65 -5.46 -21.09
C GLN A 207 3.93 -4.74 -22.42
N ALA A 208 3.35 -3.56 -22.60
CA ALA A 208 3.68 -2.68 -23.73
C ALA A 208 5.10 -2.12 -23.63
N LYS A 209 5.63 -1.98 -22.40
CA LYS A 209 6.99 -1.61 -22.07
C LYS A 209 7.70 -2.81 -21.44
N LEU A 210 8.83 -3.22 -21.98
CA LEU A 210 9.57 -4.40 -21.52
C LEU A 210 10.76 -3.95 -20.67
N PRO A 211 10.83 -4.28 -19.36
CA PRO A 211 11.95 -3.86 -18.50
C PRO A 211 13.34 -4.20 -19.07
N LEU A 212 13.46 -5.35 -19.76
CA LEU A 212 14.70 -5.75 -20.44
C LEU A 212 15.10 -4.78 -21.56
N ASN A 213 14.15 -4.26 -22.36
CA ASN A 213 14.44 -3.29 -23.42
C ASN A 213 14.95 -1.95 -22.84
N TYR A 214 14.38 -1.52 -21.72
CA TYR A 214 14.81 -0.29 -21.05
C TYR A 214 16.19 -0.45 -20.39
N PHE A 215 16.41 -1.60 -19.75
CA PHE A 215 17.67 -1.91 -19.10
C PHE A 215 18.85 -1.93 -20.09
N VAL A 216 18.70 -2.55 -21.26
CA VAL A 216 19.79 -2.62 -22.25
C VAL A 216 20.19 -1.24 -22.78
N THR A 217 19.26 -0.28 -22.79
CA THR A 217 19.61 1.12 -23.11
C THR A 217 20.36 1.78 -21.96
N ALA A 218 19.86 1.62 -20.73
CA ALA A 218 20.45 2.23 -19.54
C ALA A 218 21.90 1.76 -19.30
N MET A 219 22.17 0.45 -19.43
CA MET A 219 23.53 -0.09 -19.27
C MET A 219 24.53 0.41 -20.32
N CYS A 220 24.08 0.72 -21.54
CA CYS A 220 24.94 1.30 -22.56
C CYS A 220 25.49 2.68 -22.13
N GLY A 221 24.71 3.46 -21.36
CA GLY A 221 25.11 4.76 -20.83
C GLY A 221 26.15 4.67 -19.72
N ASN A 222 26.05 3.65 -18.86
CA ASN A 222 27.01 3.37 -17.79
C ASN A 222 28.33 2.81 -18.36
N GLY A 223 28.26 2.11 -19.49
CA GLY A 223 29.33 1.28 -20.03
C GLY A 223 29.23 -0.15 -19.48
N LEU A 224 29.47 -1.16 -20.31
CA LEU A 224 29.15 -2.54 -19.96
C LEU A 224 30.12 -3.12 -18.93
N ASP A 225 29.57 -3.75 -17.90
CA ASP A 225 30.33 -4.51 -16.92
C ASP A 225 29.75 -5.89 -16.63
N ASP A 226 30.51 -6.66 -15.85
CA ASP A 226 30.11 -8.03 -15.49
C ASP A 226 28.85 -8.01 -14.61
N GLY A 227 28.61 -6.92 -13.90
CA GLY A 227 27.39 -6.67 -13.13
C GLY A 227 26.16 -6.51 -14.03
N ASP A 228 26.27 -5.75 -15.12
CA ASP A 228 25.18 -5.63 -16.12
C ASP A 228 24.81 -6.99 -16.71
N ILE A 229 25.82 -7.79 -17.06
CA ILE A 229 25.65 -9.14 -17.60
C ILE A 229 24.95 -10.04 -16.59
N VAL A 230 25.31 -9.94 -15.30
CA VAL A 230 24.62 -10.65 -14.21
C VAL A 230 23.17 -10.19 -14.09
N ILE A 231 22.87 -8.90 -14.22
CA ILE A 231 21.51 -8.37 -14.21
C ILE A 231 20.70 -8.93 -15.39
N ILE A 232 21.23 -8.96 -16.61
CA ILE A 232 20.55 -9.58 -17.76
C ILE A 232 20.24 -11.05 -17.47
N LYS A 233 21.23 -11.82 -16.98
CA LYS A 233 21.05 -13.24 -16.66
C LYS A 233 19.94 -13.43 -15.62
N LYS A 234 19.92 -12.62 -14.55
CA LYS A 234 18.83 -12.62 -13.55
C LYS A 234 17.49 -12.25 -14.18
N MET A 235 17.46 -11.25 -15.06
CA MET A 235 16.23 -10.86 -15.74
C MET A 235 15.64 -12.01 -16.56
N LEU A 236 16.48 -12.71 -17.32
CA LEU A 236 16.07 -13.89 -18.09
C LEU A 236 15.57 -15.02 -17.18
N GLN A 237 16.24 -15.25 -16.04
CA GLN A 237 15.82 -16.24 -15.03
C GLN A 237 14.45 -15.91 -14.42
N GLN A 238 14.15 -14.63 -14.21
CA GLN A 238 12.86 -14.14 -13.72
C GLN A 238 11.77 -14.12 -14.81
N GLY A 239 12.06 -14.60 -16.02
CA GLY A 239 11.10 -14.81 -17.08
C GLY A 239 11.04 -13.73 -18.16
N ALA A 240 11.96 -12.76 -18.15
CA ALA A 240 12.08 -11.80 -19.25
C ALA A 240 12.34 -12.55 -20.57
N ARG A 241 11.56 -12.21 -21.60
CA ARG A 241 11.65 -12.86 -22.92
C ARG A 241 12.48 -12.00 -23.86
N PRO A 242 13.68 -12.43 -24.27
CA PRO A 242 14.54 -11.62 -25.17
C PRO A 242 13.94 -11.46 -26.57
N GLY A 243 13.03 -12.37 -26.97
CA GLY A 243 12.29 -12.30 -28.23
C GLY A 243 10.97 -11.53 -28.16
N ALA A 244 10.56 -11.01 -27.00
CA ALA A 244 9.37 -10.16 -26.92
C ALA A 244 9.64 -8.82 -27.61
N VAL A 245 8.61 -8.31 -28.28
CA VAL A 245 8.65 -7.00 -28.95
C VAL A 245 7.91 -5.97 -28.12
N ASP A 246 8.47 -4.76 -28.02
CA ASP A 246 7.80 -3.62 -27.40
C ASP A 246 6.72 -3.02 -28.33
N GLY A 247 6.10 -1.92 -27.89
CA GLY A 247 5.11 -1.18 -28.69
C GLY A 247 5.60 -0.65 -30.05
N ASN A 248 6.92 -0.59 -30.27
CA ASN A 248 7.54 -0.19 -31.53
C ASN A 248 7.93 -1.40 -32.40
N GLY A 249 7.62 -2.63 -31.96
CA GLY A 249 8.00 -3.86 -32.66
C GLY A 249 9.46 -4.26 -32.46
N LYS A 250 10.17 -3.66 -31.49
CA LYS A 250 11.59 -3.91 -31.26
C LYS A 250 11.82 -4.92 -30.14
N ARG A 251 12.72 -5.87 -30.37
CA ARG A 251 13.22 -6.79 -29.33
C ARG A 251 14.37 -6.12 -28.57
N ALA A 252 14.71 -6.68 -27.42
CA ALA A 252 15.84 -6.20 -26.61
C ALA A 252 17.15 -6.12 -27.42
N ILE A 253 17.43 -7.11 -28.28
CA ILE A 253 18.63 -7.09 -29.14
C ILE A 253 18.60 -5.98 -30.21
N ASP A 254 17.41 -5.65 -30.73
CA ASP A 254 17.25 -4.62 -31.73
C ASP A 254 17.52 -3.24 -31.09
N VAL A 255 16.91 -3.00 -29.91
CA VAL A 255 17.15 -1.79 -29.11
C VAL A 255 18.63 -1.67 -28.74
N PHE A 256 19.25 -2.73 -28.21
CA PHE A 256 20.67 -2.72 -27.83
C PHE A 256 21.59 -2.33 -28.99
N ASN A 257 21.40 -2.91 -30.17
CA ASN A 257 22.24 -2.62 -31.34
C ASN A 257 22.05 -1.20 -31.86
N GLU A 258 20.84 -0.67 -31.81
CA GLU A 258 20.56 0.73 -32.15
C GLU A 258 21.21 1.67 -31.13
N THR A 259 21.07 1.39 -29.83
CA THR A 259 21.68 2.19 -28.77
C THR A 259 23.19 2.28 -28.90
N LEU A 260 23.87 1.20 -29.29
CA LEU A 260 25.33 1.21 -29.51
C LEU A 260 25.78 2.16 -30.63
N GLN A 261 24.89 2.61 -31.52
CA GLN A 261 25.19 3.61 -32.54
C GLN A 261 25.10 5.04 -32.01
N GLU A 262 24.54 5.24 -30.82
CA GLU A 262 24.36 6.56 -30.24
C GLU A 262 25.70 7.16 -29.77
N PRO A 263 25.94 8.46 -30.00
CA PRO A 263 27.20 9.11 -29.60
C PRO A 263 27.50 9.02 -28.10
N TRP A 264 26.47 8.96 -27.26
CA TRP A 264 26.61 8.89 -25.80
C TRP A 264 26.89 7.47 -25.29
N ALA A 265 26.63 6.43 -26.09
CA ALA A 265 26.88 5.03 -25.75
C ALA A 265 28.34 4.59 -26.03
N GLN A 266 29.24 5.54 -26.36
CA GLN A 266 30.63 5.25 -26.71
C GLN A 266 31.41 4.47 -25.63
N LYS A 267 31.03 4.61 -24.35
CA LYS A 267 31.63 3.82 -23.25
C LYS A 267 31.47 2.32 -23.46
N ALA A 268 30.32 1.89 -23.99
CA ALA A 268 30.03 0.50 -24.31
C ALA A 268 30.67 0.05 -25.64
N ALA A 269 30.74 0.94 -26.63
CA ALA A 269 31.24 0.62 -27.97
C ALA A 269 32.70 0.11 -28.00
N GLY A 270 33.54 0.53 -27.05
CA GLY A 270 34.94 0.08 -26.93
C GLY A 270 35.12 -1.30 -26.31
N GLN A 271 34.04 -1.98 -25.90
CA GLN A 271 34.09 -3.20 -25.09
C GLN A 271 33.59 -4.43 -25.87
N THR A 272 34.28 -4.74 -26.97
CA THR A 272 33.82 -5.72 -27.97
C THR A 272 33.45 -7.08 -27.38
N ASP A 273 34.23 -7.62 -26.46
CA ASP A 273 33.95 -8.93 -25.84
C ASP A 273 32.63 -8.93 -25.06
N LYS A 274 32.35 -7.86 -24.31
CA LYS A 274 31.11 -7.71 -23.52
C LYS A 274 29.90 -7.45 -24.42
N VAL A 275 30.08 -6.67 -25.48
CA VAL A 275 29.03 -6.44 -26.50
C VAL A 275 28.58 -7.77 -27.10
N GLU A 276 29.52 -8.64 -27.47
CA GLU A 276 29.20 -9.97 -28.01
C GLU A 276 28.54 -10.89 -26.97
N GLU A 277 28.97 -10.85 -25.70
CA GLU A 277 28.29 -11.61 -24.64
C GLU A 277 26.83 -11.16 -24.46
N VAL A 278 26.59 -9.85 -24.40
CA VAL A 278 25.23 -9.30 -24.30
C VAL A 278 24.38 -9.69 -25.52
N ARG A 279 24.92 -9.60 -26.74
CA ARG A 279 24.24 -10.08 -27.96
C ARG A 279 23.87 -11.55 -27.87
N GLY A 280 24.77 -12.39 -27.35
CA GLY A 280 24.53 -13.81 -27.13
C GLY A 280 23.36 -14.07 -26.17
N LEU A 281 23.26 -13.30 -25.08
CA LEU A 281 22.16 -13.43 -24.10
C LEU A 281 20.81 -12.95 -24.63
N LEU A 282 20.82 -11.91 -25.47
CA LEU A 282 19.61 -11.30 -26.03
C LEU A 282 19.13 -11.99 -27.33
N THR A 283 19.91 -12.91 -27.89
CA THR A 283 19.50 -13.69 -29.06
C THR A 283 18.52 -14.77 -28.61
N PRO A 284 17.27 -14.80 -29.10
CA PRO A 284 16.32 -15.85 -28.75
C PRO A 284 16.88 -17.23 -29.11
N GLN A 285 16.93 -18.13 -28.13
CA GLN A 285 17.18 -19.54 -28.39
C GLN A 285 15.84 -20.16 -28.84
N GLY A 286 15.84 -20.74 -30.04
CA GLY A 286 14.65 -21.29 -30.68
C GLY A 286 14.04 -22.48 -29.95
#